data_AF-A0A5C8TCD2-F1
#
_entry.id   AF-A0A5C8TCD2-F1
#
_cell.length_a   1.000
_cell.length_b   1.000
_cell.length_c   1.000
_cell.angle_alpha   90.00
_cell.angle_beta   90.00
_cell.angle_gamma   90.00
#
_symmetry.space_group_name_H-M   'P 1'
#
loop_
_entity.id
_entity.type
_entity.pdbx_description
1 polymer ?
#
loop_
_entity_poly.entity_id
_entity_poly.type
_entity_poly.pdbx_seq_one_letter_code
_entity_poly.pdbx_strand_id
1 'polypeptide(L)'
;MSRELLGTARRLARASPGKPRQSDLKRAISSAYYALFHALAKECADRLVGTGRARPDKAWRHAYRALNHGDVKKACRQLRTFGFPPELIQVGDIFQGLMLQRHSADYDPTHRVTRADALAVISLAEEGMAKLGSATARDRVALAIQLLLKQRSA
;
A
#
# COMPACT_ATOMS: atom_id res chain seq x y z
N MET A 1 12.61 1.67 -0.71
CA MET A 1 11.64 0.63 -0.32
C MET A 1 10.52 0.41 -1.35
N SER A 2 9.48 1.27 -1.48
CA SER A 2 8.30 0.95 -2.33
C SER A 2 8.63 0.63 -3.80
N ARG A 3 9.44 1.46 -4.48
CA ARG A 3 9.86 1.19 -5.87
C ARG A 3 10.72 -0.07 -6.00
N GLU A 4 11.57 -0.34 -5.02
CA GLU A 4 12.41 -1.56 -5.00
C GLU A 4 11.55 -2.81 -4.82
N LEU A 5 10.51 -2.75 -3.99
CA LEU A 5 9.54 -3.84 -3.81
C LEU A 5 8.76 -4.13 -5.09
N LEU A 6 8.35 -3.11 -5.86
CA LEU A 6 7.77 -3.31 -7.19
C LEU A 6 8.79 -3.96 -8.15
N GLY A 7 10.04 -3.52 -8.14
CA GLY A 7 11.11 -4.15 -8.90
C GLY A 7 11.29 -5.63 -8.54
N THR A 8 11.30 -5.94 -7.25
CA THR A 8 11.35 -7.32 -6.74
C THR A 8 10.13 -8.13 -7.17
N ALA A 9 8.93 -7.58 -7.05
CA ALA A 9 7.70 -8.23 -7.47
C ALA A 9 7.74 -8.61 -8.96
N ARG A 10 8.18 -7.70 -9.82
CA ARG A 10 8.34 -7.96 -11.26
C ARG A 10 9.38 -9.04 -11.56
N ARG A 11 10.52 -9.03 -10.84
CA ARG A 11 11.53 -10.09 -10.98
C ARG A 11 10.97 -11.46 -10.61
N LEU A 12 10.24 -11.55 -9.49
CA LEU A 12 9.62 -12.79 -9.04
C LEU A 12 8.54 -13.29 -10.02
N ALA A 13 7.69 -12.39 -10.54
CA ALA A 13 6.68 -12.74 -11.55
C ALA A 13 7.29 -13.23 -12.87
N ARG A 14 8.57 -12.94 -13.12
CA ARG A 14 9.33 -13.31 -14.33
C ARG A 14 10.50 -14.24 -14.03
N ALA A 15 10.52 -14.90 -12.87
CA ALA A 15 11.66 -15.70 -12.41
C ALA A 15 11.98 -16.91 -13.31
N SER A 16 11.04 -17.34 -14.13
CA SER A 16 11.24 -18.38 -15.16
C SER A 16 10.62 -17.92 -16.48
N PRO A 17 11.24 -18.22 -17.65
CA PRO A 17 10.64 -18.01 -18.96
C PRO A 17 9.33 -18.79 -19.14
N GLY A 18 9.29 -20.03 -18.61
CA GLY A 18 8.14 -20.93 -18.64
C GLY A 18 7.08 -20.54 -17.60
N LYS A 19 6.73 -21.45 -16.68
CA LYS A 19 5.81 -21.16 -15.57
C LYS A 19 6.63 -20.88 -14.29
N PRO A 20 6.62 -19.65 -13.74
CA PRO A 20 7.26 -19.38 -12.45
C PRO A 20 6.66 -20.25 -11.32
N ARG A 21 7.45 -20.50 -10.28
CA ARG A 21 6.99 -21.29 -9.13
C ARG A 21 5.86 -20.57 -8.43
N GLN A 22 4.95 -21.33 -7.80
CA GLN A 22 3.87 -20.73 -7.01
C GLN A 22 4.41 -19.87 -5.86
N SER A 23 5.55 -20.25 -5.26
CA SER A 23 6.25 -19.44 -4.25
C SER A 23 6.61 -18.05 -4.78
N ASP A 24 7.16 -17.99 -6.00
CA ASP A 24 7.63 -16.73 -6.59
C ASP A 24 6.44 -15.83 -6.92
N LEU A 25 5.38 -16.39 -7.50
CA LEU A 25 4.15 -15.65 -7.83
C LEU A 25 3.43 -15.12 -6.58
N LYS A 26 3.30 -15.96 -5.54
CA LYS A 26 2.71 -15.54 -4.25
C LYS A 26 3.55 -14.46 -3.58
N ARG A 27 4.89 -14.57 -3.63
CA ARG A 27 5.79 -13.53 -3.12
C ARG A 27 5.79 -12.27 -3.98
N ALA A 28 5.54 -12.35 -5.28
CA ALA A 28 5.34 -11.18 -6.13
C ALA A 28 4.10 -10.38 -5.69
N ILE A 29 2.97 -11.06 -5.44
CA ILE A 29 1.75 -10.44 -4.91
C ILE A 29 2.01 -9.78 -3.55
N SER A 30 2.64 -10.50 -2.62
CA SER A 30 2.98 -9.97 -1.30
C SER A 30 3.89 -8.74 -1.40
N SER A 31 4.91 -8.78 -2.26
CA SER A 31 5.83 -7.67 -2.50
C SER A 31 5.13 -6.44 -3.09
N ALA A 32 4.19 -6.63 -4.03
CA ALA A 32 3.40 -5.56 -4.62
C ALA A 32 2.49 -4.89 -3.57
N TYR A 33 1.83 -5.69 -2.72
CA TYR A 33 1.06 -5.19 -1.59
C TYR A 33 1.93 -4.33 -0.64
N TYR A 34 3.09 -4.85 -0.23
CA TYR A 34 3.98 -4.12 0.66
C TYR A 34 4.55 -2.85 0.00
N ALA A 35 4.68 -2.78 -1.32
CA ALA A 35 5.08 -1.56 -2.00
C ALA A 35 4.10 -0.41 -1.73
N LEU A 36 2.80 -0.64 -1.90
CA LEU A 36 1.76 0.36 -1.62
C LEU A 36 1.67 0.65 -0.10
N PHE A 37 1.74 -0.39 0.75
CA PHE A 37 1.74 -0.19 2.20
C PHE A 37 2.89 0.71 2.66
N HIS A 38 4.11 0.47 2.18
CA HIS A 38 5.26 1.31 2.50
C HIS A 38 5.17 2.70 1.87
N ALA A 39 4.46 2.87 0.76
CA ALA A 39 4.19 4.19 0.18
C ALA A 39 3.27 5.01 1.09
N LEU A 40 2.18 4.40 1.58
CA LEU A 40 1.27 5.02 2.55
C LEU A 40 1.99 5.33 3.87
N ALA A 41 2.78 4.39 4.40
CA ALA A 41 3.54 4.60 5.64
C ALA A 41 4.53 5.77 5.51
N LYS A 42 5.22 5.86 4.37
CA LYS A 42 6.12 6.97 4.05
C LYS A 42 5.35 8.28 3.96
N GLU A 43 4.22 8.30 3.24
CA GLU A 43 3.40 9.49 3.07
C GLU A 43 2.91 10.01 4.42
N CYS A 44 2.40 9.14 5.29
CA CYS A 44 1.98 9.54 6.63
C CYS A 44 3.13 10.17 7.43
N ALA A 45 4.29 9.54 7.44
CA ALA A 45 5.44 10.04 8.17
C ALA A 45 5.96 11.37 7.60
N ASP A 46 6.04 11.50 6.28
CA ASP A 46 6.48 12.72 5.60
C ASP A 46 5.51 13.89 5.83
N ARG A 47 4.19 13.64 5.81
CA ARG A 47 3.18 14.70 5.97
C ARG A 47 3.04 15.17 7.42
N LEU A 48 3.15 14.27 8.39
CA LEU A 48 2.95 14.60 9.80
C LEU A 48 4.23 15.08 10.49
N VAL A 49 5.40 14.61 10.04
CA VAL A 49 6.68 14.90 10.70
C VAL A 49 7.59 15.79 9.84
N GLY A 50 7.37 15.82 8.52
CA GLY A 50 8.16 16.59 7.58
C GLY A 50 9.25 15.77 6.87
N THR A 51 10.01 16.45 6.03
CA THR A 51 11.07 15.89 5.19
C THR A 51 12.36 16.73 5.31
N GLY A 52 13.46 16.28 4.72
CA GLY A 52 14.73 17.01 4.70
C GLY A 52 15.70 16.64 5.83
N ARG A 53 16.88 17.26 5.81
CA ARG A 53 18.04 16.89 6.65
C ARG A 53 17.84 17.15 8.15
N ALA A 54 17.04 18.16 8.51
CA ALA A 54 16.77 18.52 9.90
C ALA A 54 15.54 17.82 10.49
N ARG A 55 14.96 16.84 9.78
CA ARG A 55 13.76 16.14 10.21
C ARG A 55 14.02 15.35 11.51
N PRO A 56 13.08 15.34 12.48
CA PRO A 56 13.22 14.54 13.70
C PRO A 56 13.05 13.03 13.40
N ASP A 57 14.15 12.34 13.12
CA ASP A 57 14.17 10.95 12.62
C ASP A 57 13.52 9.93 13.57
N LYS A 58 13.61 10.13 14.89
CA LYS A 58 12.92 9.26 15.86
C LYS A 58 11.40 9.35 15.70
N ALA A 59 10.86 10.56 15.57
CA ALA A 59 9.43 10.78 15.36
C ALA A 59 8.99 10.28 13.98
N TRP A 60 9.79 10.51 12.94
CA TRP A 60 9.44 10.03 11.60
C TRP A 60 9.40 8.50 11.54
N ARG A 61 10.39 7.82 12.12
CA ARG A 61 10.39 6.34 12.20
C ARG A 61 9.20 5.82 13.01
N HIS A 62 8.79 6.52 14.06
CA HIS A 62 7.59 6.18 14.81
C HIS A 62 6.36 6.28 13.91
N ALA A 63 6.12 7.44 13.27
CA ALA A 63 4.98 7.65 12.39
C ALA A 63 4.93 6.64 11.23
N TYR A 64 6.09 6.33 10.63
CA TYR A 64 6.21 5.34 9.57
C TYR A 64 5.76 3.93 10.04
N ARG A 65 6.15 3.54 11.25
CA ARG A 65 5.84 2.23 11.83
C ARG A 65 4.47 2.15 12.50
N ALA A 66 3.82 3.28 12.73
CA ALA A 66 2.51 3.35 13.37
C ALA A 66 1.37 2.82 12.46
N LEU A 67 1.60 2.77 11.15
CA LEU A 67 0.59 2.30 10.21
C LEU A 67 0.23 0.82 10.46
N ASN A 68 -1.02 0.56 10.80
CA ASN A 68 -1.53 -0.78 11.07
C ASN A 68 -2.44 -1.26 9.92
N HIS A 69 -2.22 -2.48 9.41
CA HIS A 69 -2.99 -3.02 8.28
C HIS A 69 -4.51 -3.03 8.51
N GLY A 70 -4.96 -3.41 9.71
CA GLY A 70 -6.37 -3.50 10.06
C GLY A 70 -7.03 -2.13 10.19
N ASP A 71 -6.33 -1.17 10.80
CA ASP A 71 -6.83 0.19 10.95
C ASP A 71 -6.85 0.93 9.61
N VAL A 72 -5.84 0.75 8.75
CA VAL A 72 -5.86 1.28 7.37
C VAL A 72 -7.06 0.74 6.60
N LYS A 73 -7.34 -0.57 6.68
CA LYS A 73 -8.50 -1.16 6.01
C LYS A 73 -9.81 -0.49 6.45
N LYS A 74 -9.97 -0.21 7.75
CA LYS A 74 -11.16 0.48 8.28
C LYS A 74 -11.22 1.93 7.79
N ALA A 75 -10.11 2.65 7.85
CA ALA A 75 -10.01 4.03 7.40
C ALA A 75 -10.32 4.17 5.89
N CYS A 76 -9.81 3.26 5.05
CA CYS A 76 -10.08 3.23 3.61
C CYS A 76 -11.59 3.16 3.29
N ARG A 77 -12.38 2.42 4.10
CA ARG A 77 -13.84 2.32 3.91
C ARG A 77 -14.57 3.62 4.21
N GLN A 78 -14.01 4.46 5.08
CA GLN A 78 -14.62 5.72 5.51
C GLN A 78 -14.31 6.88 4.56
N LEU A 79 -13.31 6.75 3.68
CA LEU A 79 -12.87 7.83 2.79
C LEU A 79 -14.02 8.41 1.95
N ARG A 80 -14.88 7.54 1.41
CA ARG A 80 -16.05 7.97 0.64
C ARG A 80 -17.05 8.74 1.50
N THR A 81 -17.38 8.22 2.68
CA THR A 81 -18.30 8.85 3.62
C THR A 81 -17.79 10.21 4.10
N PHE A 82 -16.48 10.35 4.25
CA PHE A 82 -15.85 11.59 4.70
C PHE A 82 -15.52 12.56 3.56
N GLY A 83 -15.96 12.28 2.33
CA GLY A 83 -15.84 13.20 1.21
C GLY A 83 -14.40 13.42 0.72
N PHE A 84 -13.52 12.41 0.87
CA PHE A 84 -12.19 12.46 0.27
C PHE A 84 -12.26 12.52 -1.26
N PRO A 85 -11.25 13.10 -1.93
CA PRO A 85 -11.25 13.20 -3.37
C PRO A 85 -11.20 11.82 -4.06
N PRO A 86 -11.73 11.68 -5.30
CA PRO A 86 -11.90 10.40 -5.96
C PRO A 86 -10.63 9.55 -6.07
N GLU A 87 -9.48 10.17 -6.31
CA GLU A 87 -8.20 9.48 -6.40
C GLU A 87 -7.79 8.82 -5.07
N LEU A 88 -8.08 9.45 -3.93
CA LEU A 88 -7.77 8.90 -2.62
C LEU A 88 -8.76 7.80 -2.20
N ILE A 89 -10.03 7.93 -2.60
CA ILE A 89 -11.00 6.83 -2.47
C ILE A 89 -10.50 5.61 -3.24
N GLN A 90 -10.04 5.80 -4.48
CA GLN A 90 -9.48 4.72 -5.31
C GLN A 90 -8.20 4.11 -4.70
N VAL A 91 -7.32 4.92 -4.06
CA VAL A 91 -6.19 4.38 -3.27
C VAL A 91 -6.70 3.43 -2.19
N GLY A 92 -7.76 3.79 -1.48
CA GLY A 92 -8.38 2.95 -0.45
C GLY A 92 -8.98 1.66 -1.00
N ASP A 93 -9.65 1.71 -2.15
CA ASP A 93 -10.22 0.54 -2.80
C ASP A 93 -9.11 -0.42 -3.29
N ILE A 94 -8.07 0.11 -3.93
CA ILE A 94 -6.89 -0.65 -4.36
C ILE A 94 -6.20 -1.30 -3.15
N PHE A 95 -5.95 -0.54 -2.07
CA PHE A 95 -5.29 -1.09 -0.88
C PHE A 95 -6.06 -2.28 -0.30
N GLN A 96 -7.39 -2.16 -0.20
CA GLN A 96 -8.25 -3.24 0.29
C GLN A 96 -8.19 -4.47 -0.63
N GLY A 97 -8.25 -4.27 -1.95
CA GLY A 97 -8.11 -5.35 -2.92
C GLY A 97 -6.76 -6.07 -2.82
N LEU A 98 -5.66 -5.32 -2.78
CA LEU A 98 -4.32 -5.88 -2.64
C LEU A 98 -4.13 -6.61 -1.31
N MET A 99 -4.72 -6.11 -0.22
CA MET A 99 -4.67 -6.79 1.09
C MET A 99 -5.35 -8.16 1.04
N LEU A 100 -6.49 -8.28 0.35
CA LEU A 100 -7.19 -9.56 0.16
C LEU A 100 -6.35 -10.52 -0.71
N GLN A 101 -5.83 -10.05 -1.84
CA GLN A 101 -4.96 -10.86 -2.72
C GLN A 101 -3.73 -11.37 -1.98
N ARG A 102 -3.08 -10.50 -1.20
CA ARG A 102 -1.95 -10.86 -0.35
C ARG A 102 -2.32 -11.88 0.74
N HIS A 103 -3.50 -11.77 1.33
CA HIS A 103 -3.96 -12.73 2.33
C HIS A 103 -4.14 -14.13 1.71
N SER A 104 -4.82 -14.23 0.56
CA SER A 104 -4.98 -15.51 -0.17
C SER A 104 -3.63 -16.07 -0.63
N ALA A 105 -2.75 -15.23 -1.17
CA ALA A 105 -1.43 -15.65 -1.60
C ALA A 105 -0.57 -16.20 -0.45
N ASP A 106 -0.64 -15.58 0.73
CA ASP A 106 0.26 -15.91 1.84
C ASP A 106 -0.25 -17.03 2.73
N TYR A 107 -1.57 -17.16 2.92
CA TYR A 107 -2.15 -18.06 3.93
C TYR A 107 -2.99 -19.21 3.37
N ASP A 108 -3.51 -19.11 2.14
CA ASP A 108 -4.27 -20.21 1.54
C ASP A 108 -3.32 -21.17 0.79
N PRO A 109 -3.12 -22.41 1.27
CA PRO A 109 -2.23 -23.38 0.62
C PRO A 109 -2.80 -23.91 -0.70
N THR A 110 -4.12 -23.82 -0.90
CA THR A 110 -4.82 -24.27 -2.10
C THR A 110 -4.86 -23.19 -3.18
N HIS A 111 -4.79 -21.91 -2.80
CA HIS A 111 -4.78 -20.79 -3.73
C HIS A 111 -3.64 -20.92 -4.75
N ARG A 112 -4.01 -20.84 -6.04
CA ARG A 112 -3.08 -20.88 -7.18
C ARG A 112 -3.07 -19.52 -7.86
N VAL A 113 -1.87 -19.09 -8.25
CA VAL A 113 -1.61 -17.79 -8.86
C VAL A 113 -0.99 -18.02 -10.24
N THR A 114 -1.45 -17.29 -11.24
CA THR A 114 -0.83 -17.23 -12.57
C THR A 114 0.13 -16.06 -12.67
N ARG A 115 0.99 -16.07 -13.70
CA ARG A 115 1.83 -14.90 -14.01
C ARG A 115 0.98 -13.65 -14.26
N ALA A 116 -0.15 -13.79 -14.96
CA ALA A 116 -1.04 -12.69 -15.28
C ALA A 116 -1.63 -12.06 -14.00
N ASP A 117 -2.08 -12.90 -13.05
CA ASP A 117 -2.60 -12.42 -11.76
C ASP A 117 -1.56 -11.61 -11.01
N ALA A 118 -0.32 -12.12 -10.90
CA ALA A 118 0.77 -11.42 -10.22
C ALA A 118 1.09 -10.08 -10.88
N LEU A 119 1.12 -10.03 -12.22
CA LEU A 119 1.36 -8.79 -12.96
C LEU A 119 0.21 -7.78 -12.80
N ALA A 120 -1.04 -8.24 -12.76
CA ALA A 120 -2.19 -7.37 -12.52
C ALA A 120 -2.13 -6.73 -11.12
N VAL A 121 -1.79 -7.50 -10.09
CA VAL A 121 -1.58 -6.99 -8.72
C VAL A 121 -0.44 -5.96 -8.66
N ILE A 122 0.65 -6.19 -9.40
CA ILE A 122 1.76 -5.22 -9.52
C ILE A 122 1.28 -3.91 -10.15
N SER A 123 0.55 -3.99 -11.26
CA SER A 123 -0.02 -2.81 -11.94
C SER A 123 -0.98 -2.03 -11.04
N LEU A 124 -1.82 -2.72 -10.27
CA LEU A 124 -2.72 -2.09 -9.30
C LEU A 124 -1.95 -1.36 -8.19
N ALA A 125 -0.85 -1.94 -7.68
CA ALA A 125 -0.01 -1.27 -6.69
C ALA A 125 0.65 -0.01 -7.26
N GLU A 126 1.11 -0.05 -8.50
CA GLU A 126 1.65 1.12 -9.23
C GLU A 126 0.59 2.21 -9.41
N GLU A 127 -0.61 1.83 -9.83
CA GLU A 127 -1.74 2.74 -9.98
C GLU A 127 -2.10 3.39 -8.63
N GLY A 128 -2.18 2.63 -7.54
CA GLY A 128 -2.44 3.16 -6.20
C GLY A 128 -1.37 4.16 -5.77
N MET A 129 -0.09 3.88 -6.04
CA MET A 129 0.99 4.82 -5.75
C MET A 129 0.93 6.09 -6.61
N ALA A 130 0.52 5.97 -7.88
CA ALA A 130 0.37 7.11 -8.78
C ALA A 130 -0.79 8.03 -8.33
N LYS A 131 -1.94 7.46 -7.97
CA LYS A 131 -3.10 8.22 -7.44
C LYS A 131 -2.79 8.90 -6.11
N LEU A 132 -2.05 8.23 -5.23
CA LEU A 132 -1.54 8.85 -4.01
C LEU A 132 -0.63 10.04 -4.34
N GLY A 133 0.18 9.93 -5.39
CA GLY A 133 1.06 11.01 -5.84
C GLY A 133 0.33 12.21 -6.45
N SER A 134 -0.81 11.99 -7.11
CA SER A 134 -1.58 13.04 -7.79
C SER A 134 -2.47 13.87 -6.87
N ALA A 135 -2.82 13.36 -5.69
CA ALA A 135 -3.62 14.09 -4.71
C ALA A 135 -2.88 15.33 -4.17
N THR A 136 -3.64 16.36 -3.79
CA THR A 136 -3.07 17.61 -3.28
C THR A 136 -2.32 17.39 -1.95
N ALA A 137 -1.37 18.28 -1.63
CA ALA A 137 -0.68 18.21 -0.34
C ALA A 137 -1.64 18.27 0.86
N ARG A 138 -2.72 19.08 0.75
CA ARG A 138 -3.77 19.21 1.76
C ARG A 138 -4.50 17.88 1.98
N ASP A 139 -4.94 17.23 0.90
CA ASP A 139 -5.72 15.99 1.00
C ASP A 139 -4.85 14.82 1.50
N ARG A 140 -3.56 14.80 1.16
CA ARG A 140 -2.63 13.80 1.69
C ARG A 140 -2.34 13.97 3.18
N VAL A 141 -2.34 15.20 3.70
CA VAL A 141 -2.29 15.42 5.16
C VAL A 141 -3.57 14.88 5.80
N ALA A 142 -4.74 15.19 5.24
CA ALA A 142 -6.01 14.66 5.74
C ALA A 142 -6.04 13.12 5.72
N LEU A 143 -5.52 12.51 4.67
CA LEU A 143 -5.40 11.06 4.56
C LEU A 143 -4.47 10.51 5.64
N ALA A 144 -3.30 11.12 5.84
CA ALA A 144 -2.34 10.69 6.86
C ALA A 144 -2.96 10.69 8.27
N ILE A 145 -3.74 11.73 8.58
CA ILE A 145 -4.51 11.82 9.82
C ILE A 145 -5.54 10.68 9.89
N GLN A 146 -6.35 10.52 8.85
CA GLN A 146 -7.39 9.48 8.79
C GLN A 146 -6.85 8.06 8.93
N LEU A 147 -5.64 7.80 8.42
CA LEU A 147 -4.99 6.48 8.46
C LEU A 147 -4.34 6.16 9.82
N LEU A 148 -3.87 7.17 10.57
CA LEU A 148 -3.09 6.96 11.80
C LEU A 148 -3.83 7.34 13.08
N LEU A 149 -4.69 8.35 13.03
CA LEU A 149 -5.34 8.92 14.20
C LEU A 149 -6.79 8.50 14.24
N LYS A 150 -7.19 7.84 15.32
CA LYS A 150 -8.58 7.47 15.54
C LYS A 150 -9.39 8.71 15.85
N GLN A 151 -10.47 8.91 15.11
CA GLN A 151 -11.48 9.89 15.48
C GLN A 151 -12.06 9.52 16.86
N ARG A 152 -12.00 10.44 17.81
CA ARG A 152 -12.61 10.27 19.13
C ARG A 152 -14.04 10.82 19.03
N SER A 153 -15.00 10.13 19.63
CA SER A 153 -16.34 10.66 19.85
C SER A 153 -16.22 11.97 20.64
N ALA A 154 -16.96 12.99 20.23
CA ALA A 154 -17.12 14.21 21.00
C ALA A 154 -17.93 13.94 22.28
#